data_AF-A0A2E1VWK0-F1
#
_entry.id   AF-A0A2E1VWK0-F1
#
_cell.length_a   1.000
_cell.length_b   1.000
_cell.length_c   1.000
_cell.angle_alpha   90.00
_cell.angle_beta   90.00
_cell.angle_gamma   90.00
#
_symmetry.space_group_name_H-M   'P 1'
#
loop_
_entity.id
_entity.type
_entity.pdbx_description
1 polymer ?
#
loop_
_entity_poly.entity_id
_entity_poly.type
_entity_poly.pdbx_seq_one_letter_code
_entity_poly.pdbx_strand_id
1 'polypeptide(L)'
;MTHAQDTSAPDSGASAHPAAPARPVFLVGESGSFPPAATAAETIFRTWQGLPSLAAPALVWAHPRVAPALIDHLRSRVLAASAQTVADPSAVHAAVLGAVDQGAALLAGGLPSGRRAYAPTLLVHLPADARLAQAQAPVGPLLGVYDAQLAAAPILAALTGSVTIHHLNADGQLDSSPHPEAT
;
A
#
# COMPACT_ATOMS: atom_id res chain seq x y z
N MET A 1 14.03 63.78 -8.36
CA MET A 1 14.90 63.15 -7.34
C MET A 1 14.00 62.81 -6.17
N THR A 2 13.88 61.63 -5.60
CA THR A 2 14.39 60.28 -5.84
C THR A 2 13.46 59.37 -5.01
N HIS A 3 13.26 58.14 -5.48
CA HIS A 3 12.56 57.02 -4.88
C HIS A 3 12.68 56.85 -3.36
N ALA A 4 11.60 56.33 -2.73
CA ALA A 4 11.66 55.07 -1.98
C ALA A 4 10.24 54.51 -1.76
N GLN A 5 9.95 53.38 -2.42
CA GLN A 5 8.89 52.46 -2.05
C GLN A 5 9.36 51.70 -0.81
N ASP A 6 8.52 51.60 0.22
CA ASP A 6 8.70 50.61 1.27
C ASP A 6 7.54 49.61 1.18
N THR A 7 7.80 48.56 0.42
CA THR A 7 7.02 47.34 0.33
C THR A 7 7.45 46.42 1.45
N SER A 8 6.56 46.11 2.40
CA SER A 8 6.73 44.98 3.30
C SER A 8 5.39 44.41 3.76
N ALA A 9 4.90 43.43 2.99
CA ALA A 9 4.20 42.24 3.46
C ALA A 9 4.14 41.24 2.28
N PRO A 10 4.01 39.91 2.49
CA PRO A 10 4.25 39.10 3.69
C PRO A 10 5.27 37.98 3.40
N ASP A 11 6.05 37.57 4.41
CA ASP A 11 6.86 36.35 4.35
C ASP A 11 6.29 35.35 5.36
N SER A 12 5.54 34.38 4.86
CA SER A 12 5.21 33.10 5.51
C SER A 12 4.47 32.24 4.48
N GLY A 13 5.16 31.94 3.38
CA GLY A 13 4.79 30.83 2.52
C GLY A 13 5.03 29.54 3.28
N ALA A 14 4.04 29.12 4.09
CA ALA A 14 3.93 27.74 4.53
C ALA A 14 3.89 26.90 3.24
N SER A 15 5.03 26.29 2.90
CA SER A 15 5.08 25.30 1.85
C SER A 15 4.17 24.17 2.30
N ALA A 16 2.95 24.15 1.79
CA ALA A 16 2.02 23.05 1.94
C ALA A 16 2.73 21.84 1.35
N HIS A 17 3.32 21.00 2.21
CA HIS A 17 3.75 19.69 1.79
C HIS A 17 2.51 19.01 1.19
N PRO A 18 2.56 18.54 -0.07
CA PRO A 18 1.42 17.86 -0.65
C PRO A 18 1.07 16.70 0.28
N ALA A 19 -0.21 16.63 0.69
CA ALA A 19 -0.68 15.56 1.55
C ALA A 19 -0.28 14.21 0.94
N ALA A 20 0.37 13.36 1.75
CA ALA A 20 0.77 12.05 1.28
C ALA A 20 -0.46 11.30 0.76
N PRO A 21 -0.36 10.58 -0.38
CA PRO A 21 -1.48 9.83 -0.92
C PRO A 21 -1.96 8.81 0.10
N ALA A 22 -3.27 8.71 0.28
CA ALA A 22 -3.88 7.79 1.21
C ALA A 22 -3.49 6.34 0.88
N ARG A 23 -3.15 5.57 1.91
CA ARG A 23 -2.77 4.17 1.75
C ARG A 23 -3.99 3.35 1.35
N PRO A 24 -3.92 2.54 0.27
CA PRO A 24 -5.01 1.63 -0.08
C PRO A 24 -4.99 0.41 0.84
N VAL A 25 -6.16 0.09 1.36
CA VAL A 25 -6.41 -1.14 2.11
C VAL A 25 -7.54 -1.89 1.43
N PHE A 26 -7.32 -3.16 1.09
CA PHE A 26 -8.30 -4.01 0.43
C PHE A 26 -8.85 -5.04 1.42
N LEU A 27 -10.16 -5.05 1.62
CA LEU A 27 -10.86 -6.01 2.46
C LEU A 27 -11.63 -6.99 1.56
N VAL A 28 -11.27 -8.26 1.60
CA VAL A 28 -11.81 -9.31 0.72
C VAL A 28 -12.56 -10.35 1.54
N GLY A 29 -13.89 -10.40 1.35
CA GLY A 29 -14.73 -11.43 1.94
C GLY A 29 -15.25 -11.17 3.36
N GLU A 30 -15.27 -9.91 3.83
CA GLU A 30 -15.81 -9.56 5.16
C GLU A 30 -17.33 -9.74 5.25
N SER A 31 -18.07 -9.55 4.16
CA SER A 31 -19.54 -9.56 4.14
C SER A 31 -20.16 -10.97 4.07
N GLY A 32 -19.36 -12.03 4.25
CA GLY A 32 -19.80 -13.42 4.09
C GLY A 32 -20.00 -13.87 2.63
N SER A 33 -19.81 -12.98 1.66
CA SER A 33 -19.77 -13.28 0.23
C SER A 33 -18.34 -13.13 -0.29
N PHE A 34 -17.94 -14.02 -1.19
CA PHE A 34 -16.55 -14.19 -1.62
C PHE A 34 -16.43 -14.00 -3.12
N PRO A 35 -15.72 -12.97 -3.60
CA PRO A 35 -15.43 -12.86 -5.02
C PRO A 35 -14.57 -14.03 -5.50
N PRO A 36 -14.65 -14.38 -6.79
CA PRO A 36 -13.65 -15.26 -7.41
C PRO A 36 -12.25 -14.69 -7.17
N ALA A 37 -11.34 -15.52 -6.63
CA ALA A 37 -10.00 -15.09 -6.23
C ALA A 37 -9.20 -14.43 -7.37
N ALA A 38 -9.35 -14.94 -8.60
CA ALA A 38 -8.73 -14.36 -9.79
C ALA A 38 -9.23 -12.94 -10.09
N THR A 39 -10.55 -12.72 -9.98
CA THR A 39 -11.17 -11.40 -10.18
C THR A 39 -10.71 -10.44 -9.10
N ALA A 40 -10.72 -10.87 -7.84
CA ALA A 40 -10.26 -10.05 -6.73
C ALA A 40 -8.77 -9.67 -6.88
N ALA A 41 -7.90 -10.62 -7.24
CA ALA A 41 -6.49 -10.37 -7.49
C ALA A 41 -6.30 -9.36 -8.62
N GLU A 42 -7.05 -9.50 -9.71
CA GLU A 42 -6.97 -8.59 -10.86
C GLU A 42 -7.37 -7.16 -10.48
N THR A 43 -8.49 -7.00 -9.77
CA THR A 43 -8.97 -5.72 -9.31
C THR A 43 -7.96 -5.05 -8.37
N ILE A 44 -7.48 -5.78 -7.34
CA ILE A 44 -6.48 -5.29 -6.40
C ILE A 44 -5.20 -4.87 -7.13
N PHE A 45 -4.69 -5.74 -8.01
CA PHE A 45 -3.45 -5.49 -8.74
C PHE A 45 -3.56 -4.26 -9.64
N ARG A 46 -4.64 -4.10 -10.40
CA ARG A 46 -4.84 -2.91 -11.26
C ARG A 46 -4.93 -1.63 -10.43
N THR A 47 -5.69 -1.65 -9.35
CA THR A 47 -5.83 -0.47 -8.48
C THR A 47 -4.48 -0.10 -7.87
N TRP A 48 -3.75 -1.09 -7.35
CA TRP A 48 -2.42 -0.88 -6.77
C TRP A 48 -1.39 -0.36 -7.79
N GLN A 49 -1.34 -0.93 -9.00
CA GLN A 49 -0.44 -0.48 -10.06
C GLN A 49 -0.79 0.91 -10.61
N GLY A 50 -2.06 1.31 -10.50
CA GLY A 50 -2.52 2.64 -10.92
C GLY A 50 -2.16 3.76 -9.94
N LEU A 51 -1.61 3.43 -8.77
CA LEU A 51 -1.19 4.43 -7.79
C LEU A 51 0.08 5.14 -8.23
N PRO A 52 0.27 6.42 -7.84
CA PRO A 52 1.54 7.08 -8.04
C PRO A 52 2.66 6.27 -7.37
N SER A 53 3.81 6.17 -8.02
CA SER A 53 4.97 5.37 -7.57
C SER A 53 5.57 5.79 -6.21
N LEU A 54 5.08 6.90 -5.66
CA LEU A 54 5.38 7.39 -4.31
C LEU A 54 4.30 7.04 -3.28
N ALA A 55 3.36 6.15 -3.60
CA ALA A 55 2.32 5.74 -2.68
C ALA A 55 2.87 4.88 -1.52
N ALA A 56 2.16 4.94 -0.39
CA ALA A 56 2.34 4.02 0.72
C ALA A 56 2.09 2.56 0.27
N PRO A 57 2.65 1.55 0.97
CA PRO A 57 2.45 0.16 0.65
C PRO A 57 0.96 -0.20 0.67
N ALA A 58 0.51 -0.96 -0.33
CA ALA A 58 -0.85 -1.46 -0.34
C ALA A 58 -1.00 -2.65 0.61
N LEU A 59 -2.14 -2.73 1.30
CA LEU A 59 -2.42 -3.79 2.26
C LEU A 59 -3.68 -4.55 1.86
N VAL A 60 -3.67 -5.86 2.03
CA VAL A 60 -4.79 -6.76 1.73
C VAL A 60 -5.10 -7.60 2.96
N TRP A 61 -6.35 -7.52 3.41
CA TRP A 61 -6.95 -8.51 4.29
C TRP A 61 -7.86 -9.41 3.47
N ALA A 62 -7.60 -10.70 3.50
CA ALA A 62 -8.41 -11.68 2.80
C ALA A 62 -8.94 -12.72 3.78
N HIS A 63 -10.22 -13.02 3.67
CA HIS A 63 -10.84 -14.08 4.47
C HIS A 63 -10.16 -15.44 4.22
N PRO A 64 -10.02 -16.33 5.22
CA PRO A 64 -9.22 -17.57 5.10
C PRO A 64 -9.64 -18.49 3.96
N ARG A 65 -10.92 -18.45 3.59
CA ARG A 65 -11.47 -19.23 2.47
C ARG A 65 -10.95 -18.80 1.10
N VAL A 66 -10.61 -17.53 0.93
CA VAL A 66 -10.20 -16.96 -0.37
C VAL A 66 -8.70 -16.68 -0.40
N ALA A 67 -8.08 -16.44 0.75
CA ALA A 67 -6.69 -15.99 0.86
C ALA A 67 -5.68 -16.87 0.09
N PRO A 68 -5.69 -18.22 0.15
CA PRO A 68 -4.68 -19.02 -0.56
C PRO A 68 -4.72 -18.81 -2.08
N ALA A 69 -5.92 -18.92 -2.68
CA ALA A 69 -6.10 -18.73 -4.12
C ALA A 69 -5.83 -17.27 -4.54
N LEU A 70 -6.22 -16.30 -3.70
CA LEU A 70 -5.94 -14.89 -3.95
C LEU A 70 -4.43 -14.62 -3.99
N ILE A 71 -3.68 -15.14 -3.02
CA ILE A 71 -2.23 -15.00 -2.93
C ILE A 71 -1.56 -15.57 -4.18
N ASP A 72 -1.97 -16.76 -4.65
CA ASP A 72 -1.40 -17.37 -5.85
C ASP A 72 -1.63 -16.53 -7.12
N HIS A 73 -2.84 -15.97 -7.27
CA HIS A 73 -3.15 -15.08 -8.39
C HIS A 73 -2.39 -13.75 -8.29
N LEU A 74 -2.32 -13.13 -7.11
CA LEU A 74 -1.52 -11.92 -6.89
C LEU A 74 -0.05 -12.16 -7.19
N ARG A 75 0.52 -13.28 -6.72
CA ARG A 75 1.91 -13.67 -7.00
C ARG A 75 2.16 -13.76 -8.50
N SER A 76 1.28 -14.42 -9.24
CA SER A 76 1.39 -14.55 -10.69
C SER A 76 1.39 -13.18 -11.40
N ARG A 77 0.54 -12.25 -10.95
CA ARG A 77 0.49 -10.88 -11.50
C ARG A 77 1.73 -10.07 -11.16
N VAL A 78 2.19 -10.14 -9.92
CA VAL A 78 3.38 -9.42 -9.44
C VAL A 78 4.63 -9.90 -10.18
N LEU A 79 4.79 -11.21 -10.40
CA LEU A 79 5.92 -11.76 -11.16
C LEU A 79 5.93 -11.34 -12.64
N ALA A 80 4.74 -11.12 -13.23
CA ALA A 80 4.62 -10.66 -14.60
C ALA A 80 4.79 -9.13 -14.75
N ALA A 81 4.88 -8.40 -13.64
CA ALA A 81 4.92 -6.94 -13.64
C ALA A 81 6.33 -6.42 -13.85
N SER A 82 6.45 -5.33 -14.61
CA SER A 82 7.73 -4.63 -14.80
C SER A 82 8.13 -3.86 -13.54
N ALA A 83 9.44 -3.68 -13.36
CA ALA A 83 9.98 -2.81 -12.31
C ALA A 83 9.45 -1.38 -12.44
N GLN A 84 9.18 -0.75 -11.30
CA GLN A 84 8.69 0.63 -11.25
C GLN A 84 9.79 1.58 -10.79
N THR A 85 9.73 2.82 -11.29
CA THR A 85 10.64 3.87 -10.84
C THR A 85 10.30 4.29 -9.41
N VAL A 86 11.28 4.25 -8.51
CA VAL A 86 11.17 4.66 -7.11
C VAL A 86 12.24 5.71 -6.77
N ALA A 87 11.97 6.51 -5.75
CA ALA A 87 12.89 7.56 -5.30
C ALA A 87 14.19 6.98 -4.72
N ASP A 88 14.08 5.96 -3.86
CA ASP A 88 15.21 5.30 -3.21
C ASP A 88 14.99 3.77 -3.16
N PRO A 89 15.53 3.00 -4.13
CA PRO A 89 15.44 1.54 -4.13
C PRO A 89 16.03 0.87 -2.89
N SER A 90 17.00 1.50 -2.21
CA SER A 90 17.64 0.94 -1.02
C SER A 90 16.73 1.02 0.19
N ALA A 91 16.01 2.14 0.35
CA ALA A 91 14.98 2.28 1.38
C ALA A 91 13.84 1.28 1.19
N VAL A 92 13.39 1.07 -0.06
CA VAL A 92 12.40 0.04 -0.39
C VAL A 92 12.91 -1.35 -0.02
N HIS A 93 14.14 -1.69 -0.40
CA HIS A 93 14.73 -2.99 -0.09
C HIS A 93 14.87 -3.23 1.42
N ALA A 94 15.31 -2.22 2.17
CA ALA A 94 15.40 -2.29 3.62
C ALA A 94 14.03 -2.50 4.28
N ALA A 95 12.97 -1.89 3.76
CA ALA A 95 11.62 -2.12 4.26
C ALA A 95 11.13 -3.55 4.00
N VAL A 96 11.45 -4.12 2.83
CA VAL A 96 11.17 -5.53 2.50
C VAL A 96 11.89 -6.46 3.47
N LEU A 97 13.21 -6.27 3.66
CA LEU A 97 13.99 -7.08 4.60
C LEU A 97 13.46 -6.95 6.03
N GLY A 98 13.17 -5.72 6.48
CA GLY A 98 12.61 -5.50 7.81
C GLY A 98 11.26 -6.18 8.03
N ALA A 99 10.41 -6.28 6.99
CA ALA A 99 9.17 -7.04 7.08
C ALA A 99 9.42 -8.56 7.16
N VAL A 100 10.40 -9.07 6.40
CA VAL A 100 10.80 -10.48 6.45
C VAL A 100 11.41 -10.84 7.81
N ASP A 101 12.24 -9.98 8.38
CA ASP A 101 12.81 -10.16 9.73
C ASP A 101 11.73 -10.20 10.82
N GLN A 102 10.57 -9.58 10.58
CA GLN A 102 9.41 -9.61 11.46
C GLN A 102 8.50 -10.83 11.22
N GLY A 103 8.84 -11.72 10.28
CA GLY A 103 8.13 -12.96 10.03
C GLY A 103 7.26 -12.98 8.77
N ALA A 104 7.26 -11.90 7.98
CA ALA A 104 6.59 -11.92 6.68
C ALA A 104 7.32 -12.86 5.69
N ALA A 105 6.58 -13.49 4.79
CA ALA A 105 7.16 -14.24 3.68
C ALA A 105 7.18 -13.41 2.39
N LEU A 106 8.35 -13.32 1.76
CA LEU A 106 8.52 -12.72 0.43
C LEU A 106 8.17 -13.76 -0.65
N LEU A 107 7.08 -13.55 -1.39
CA LEU A 107 6.63 -14.50 -2.41
C LEU A 107 6.96 -14.11 -3.86
N ALA A 108 7.14 -12.82 -4.12
CA ALA A 108 7.50 -12.30 -5.44
C ALA A 108 8.21 -10.94 -5.33
N GLY A 109 9.10 -10.66 -6.27
CA GLY A 109 9.84 -9.40 -6.36
C GLY A 109 10.98 -9.30 -5.34
N GLY A 110 11.09 -8.14 -4.68
CA GLY A 110 12.05 -7.91 -3.60
C GLY A 110 13.46 -7.52 -4.05
N LEU A 111 13.65 -7.17 -5.33
CA LEU A 111 14.97 -6.83 -5.87
C LEU A 111 14.96 -5.46 -6.56
N PRO A 112 16.03 -4.65 -6.36
CA PRO A 112 16.32 -3.51 -7.21
C PRO A 112 16.56 -3.95 -8.66
N SER A 113 15.98 -3.23 -9.63
CA SER A 113 16.08 -3.54 -11.06
C SER A 113 16.80 -2.43 -11.85
N GLY A 114 17.68 -1.67 -11.19
CA GLY A 114 18.42 -0.55 -11.77
C GLY A 114 18.67 0.56 -10.76
N ARG A 115 19.22 1.70 -11.20
CA ARG A 115 19.58 2.82 -10.30
C ARG A 115 18.40 3.45 -9.56
N ARG A 116 17.21 3.44 -10.16
CA ARG A 116 15.99 4.03 -9.60
C ARG A 116 14.77 3.14 -9.83
N ALA A 117 14.97 1.85 -10.04
CA ALA A 117 13.88 0.93 -10.35
C ALA A 117 13.82 -0.19 -9.30
N TYR A 118 12.62 -0.58 -8.92
CA TYR A 118 12.38 -1.66 -7.96
C TYR A 118 11.26 -2.57 -8.46
N ALA A 119 11.44 -3.88 -8.34
CA ALA A 119 10.44 -4.84 -8.76
C ALA A 119 9.19 -4.76 -7.84
N PRO A 120 7.97 -4.79 -8.40
CA PRO A 120 6.75 -4.99 -7.61
C PRO A 120 6.92 -6.19 -6.69
N THR A 121 6.55 -6.01 -5.42
CA THR A 121 6.89 -6.96 -4.36
C THR A 121 5.66 -7.40 -3.61
N LEU A 122 5.53 -8.72 -3.41
CA LEU A 122 4.45 -9.34 -2.65
C LEU A 122 5.00 -9.94 -1.35
N LEU A 123 4.54 -9.41 -0.23
CA LEU A 123 4.77 -9.91 1.12
C LEU A 123 3.48 -10.52 1.65
N VAL A 124 3.56 -11.69 2.28
CA VAL A 124 2.40 -12.37 2.87
C VAL A 124 2.68 -12.76 4.32
N HIS A 125 1.63 -13.18 5.04
CA HIS A 125 1.69 -13.48 6.47
C HIS A 125 2.28 -12.31 7.26
N LEU A 126 1.91 -11.09 6.89
CA LEU A 126 2.34 -9.92 7.63
C LEU A 126 1.83 -10.02 9.08
N PRO A 127 2.71 -9.87 10.08
CA PRO A 127 2.28 -9.78 11.46
C PRO A 127 1.52 -8.46 11.68
N ALA A 128 0.67 -8.42 12.70
CA ALA A 128 -0.18 -7.26 13.00
C ALA A 128 0.62 -5.97 13.29
N ASP A 129 1.84 -6.12 13.78
CA ASP A 129 2.77 -5.03 14.14
C ASP A 129 3.83 -4.77 13.06
N ALA A 130 3.66 -5.33 11.86
CA ALA A 130 4.62 -5.16 10.77
C ALA A 130 4.92 -3.68 10.53
N ARG A 131 6.18 -3.26 10.57
CA ARG A 131 6.58 -1.86 10.29
C ARG A 131 6.12 -1.38 8.92
N LEU A 132 5.93 -2.29 7.97
CA LEU A 132 5.33 -1.99 6.67
C LEU A 132 3.93 -1.38 6.82
N ALA A 133 3.15 -1.84 7.80
CA ALA A 133 1.84 -1.31 8.17
C ALA A 133 1.92 0.08 8.84
N GLN A 134 3.09 0.49 9.34
CA GLN A 134 3.27 1.77 10.01
C GLN A 134 4.01 2.78 9.13
N ALA A 135 4.50 2.35 7.96
CA ALA A 135 5.28 3.20 7.08
C ALA A 135 4.40 4.30 6.45
N GLN A 136 4.60 5.54 6.90
CA GLN A 136 3.93 6.74 6.38
C GLN A 136 4.60 7.31 5.13
N ALA A 137 5.85 6.92 4.88
CA ALA A 137 6.62 7.40 3.74
C ALA A 137 6.37 6.55 2.48
N PRO A 138 6.66 7.09 1.28
CA PRO A 138 6.72 6.30 0.05
C PRO A 138 7.72 5.16 0.19
N VAL A 139 7.24 3.91 0.15
CA VAL A 139 8.10 2.72 0.27
C VAL A 139 8.11 1.89 -1.00
N GLY A 140 7.63 2.44 -2.11
CA GLY A 140 7.68 1.80 -3.43
C GLY A 140 6.56 0.78 -3.67
N PRO A 141 6.68 -0.05 -4.72
CA PRO A 141 5.63 -0.96 -5.16
C PRO A 141 5.57 -2.20 -4.28
N LEU A 142 5.08 -2.03 -3.05
CA LEU A 142 4.92 -3.10 -2.07
C LEU A 142 3.43 -3.41 -1.89
N LEU A 143 3.09 -4.70 -1.96
CA LEU A 143 1.78 -5.24 -1.66
C LEU A 143 1.91 -6.25 -0.52
N GLY A 144 1.24 -5.96 0.59
CA GLY A 144 1.24 -6.77 1.79
C GLY A 144 -0.06 -7.51 1.98
N VAL A 145 -0.02 -8.80 2.28
CA VAL A 145 -1.20 -9.62 2.62
C VAL A 145 -1.08 -10.08 4.07
N TYR A 146 -2.06 -9.73 4.89
CA TYR A 146 -2.13 -10.21 6.28
C TYR A 146 -2.58 -11.65 6.35
N ASP A 147 -2.25 -12.29 7.47
CA ASP A 147 -2.85 -13.57 7.79
C ASP A 147 -4.36 -13.44 7.92
N ALA A 148 -5.06 -14.34 7.24
CA ALA A 148 -6.51 -14.37 7.17
C ALA A 148 -7.18 -14.65 8.53
N GLN A 149 -6.42 -15.15 9.50
CA GLN A 149 -6.89 -15.38 10.87
C GLN A 149 -6.88 -14.12 11.74
N LEU A 150 -6.19 -13.05 11.32
CA LEU A 150 -6.18 -11.78 12.03
C LEU A 150 -7.44 -10.97 11.69
N ALA A 151 -8.16 -10.55 12.72
CA ALA A 151 -9.24 -9.59 12.56
C ALA A 151 -8.67 -8.27 12.00
N ALA A 152 -9.28 -7.72 10.94
CA ALA A 152 -8.82 -6.49 10.32
C ALA A 152 -8.97 -5.29 11.25
N ALA A 153 -10.08 -5.19 11.98
CA ALA A 153 -10.45 -4.04 12.82
C ALA A 153 -9.34 -3.50 13.76
N PRO A 154 -8.68 -4.31 14.63
CA PRO A 154 -7.64 -3.81 15.52
C PRO A 154 -6.41 -3.28 14.77
N ILE A 155 -6.09 -3.86 13.61
CA ILE A 155 -4.94 -3.41 12.81
C ILE A 155 -5.30 -2.13 12.05
N LEU A 156 -6.50 -2.06 11.48
CA LEU A 156 -7.04 -0.84 10.86
C LEU A 156 -7.00 0.33 11.84
N ALA A 157 -7.39 0.11 13.10
CA ALA A 157 -7.34 1.12 14.15
C ALA A 157 -5.90 1.54 14.53
N ALA A 158 -4.91 0.67 14.29
CA ALA A 158 -3.50 0.96 14.52
C ALA A 158 -2.80 1.60 13.31
N LEU A 159 -3.47 1.68 12.15
CA LEU A 159 -2.92 2.37 10.99
C LEU A 159 -2.92 3.87 11.25
N THR A 160 -1.76 4.50 11.04
CA THR A 160 -1.60 5.95 11.15
C THR A 160 -1.63 6.61 9.78
N GLY A 161 -2.15 7.83 9.70
CA GLY A 161 -2.24 8.64 8.48
C GLY A 161 -3.45 8.31 7.61
N SER A 162 -3.55 8.95 6.45
CA SER A 162 -4.67 8.78 5.53
C SER A 162 -4.75 7.36 4.96
N VAL A 163 -5.91 6.71 5.11
CA VAL A 163 -6.20 5.37 4.58
C VAL A 163 -7.46 5.41 3.73
N THR A 164 -7.41 4.75 2.58
CA THR A 164 -8.58 4.47 1.74
C THR A 164 -8.92 3.00 1.86
N ILE A 165 -10.10 2.68 2.38
CA ILE A 165 -10.56 1.30 2.50
C ILE A 165 -11.39 0.94 1.28
N HIS A 166 -11.02 -0.16 0.63
CA HIS A 166 -11.71 -0.74 -0.49
C HIS A 166 -12.29 -2.10 -0.08
N HIS A 167 -13.61 -2.21 -0.08
CA HIS A 167 -14.30 -3.48 0.09
C HIS A 167 -14.51 -4.14 -1.26
N LEU A 168 -14.09 -5.39 -1.41
CA LEU A 168 -14.40 -6.17 -2.60
C LEU A 168 -15.70 -6.93 -2.38
N ASN A 169 -16.71 -6.62 -3.20
CA ASN A 169 -17.99 -7.32 -3.20
C ASN A 169 -17.89 -8.69 -3.89
N ALA A 170 -19.00 -9.43 -3.92
CA ALA A 170 -19.11 -10.77 -4.52
C ALA A 170 -18.71 -10.82 -6.01
N ASP A 171 -18.91 -9.71 -6.73
CA ASP A 171 -18.60 -9.60 -8.16
C ASP A 171 -17.15 -9.14 -8.39
N GLY A 172 -16.38 -8.89 -7.32
CA GLY A 172 -15.00 -8.40 -7.39
C GLY A 172 -14.90 -6.91 -7.71
N GLN A 173 -15.97 -6.14 -7.53
CA GLN A 173 -15.96 -4.69 -7.65
C GLN A 173 -15.58 -4.01 -6.33
N LEU A 174 -14.97 -2.83 -6.44
CA LEU A 174 -14.54 -2.02 -5.29
C LEU A 174 -15.66 -1.10 -4.86
N ASP A 175 -16.06 -1.21 -3.60
CA ASP A 175 -16.74 -0.15 -2.88
C ASP A 175 -15.70 0.58 -2.01
N SER A 176 -15.53 1.88 -2.21
CA SER A 176 -14.44 2.64 -1.60
C SER A 176 -14.99 3.63 -0.59
N SER A 177 -14.50 3.57 0.63
CA SER A 177 -14.84 4.51 1.70
C SER A 177 -13.57 5.16 2.24
N PRO A 178 -13.51 6.50 2.34
CA PRO A 178 -12.43 7.16 3.07
C PRO A 178 -12.50 6.76 4.54
N HIS A 179 -11.38 6.32 5.13
CA HIS A 179 -11.31 6.09 6.56
C HIS A 179 -10.90 7.40 7.25
N PRO A 180 -11.66 7.90 8.24
CA PRO A 180 -11.24 9.09 8.98
C PRO A 180 -9.91 8.84 9.68
N GLU A 181 -9.02 9.84 9.71
CA GLU A 181 -7.78 9.75 10.47
C GLU A 181 -8.10 9.43 11.94
N ALA A 182 -7.52 8.35 12.47
CA ALA A 182 -7.52 8.10 13.90
C ALA A 182 -6.73 9.24 14.56
N THR A 183 -7.43 10.02 15.39
CA THR A 183 -6.92 11.22 16.06
C THR A 183 -6.00 10.88 17.21
#